data_AF-A0A7U6LXW9-F1
#
_entry.id   AF-A0A7U6LXW9-F1
#
_cell.length_a   1.000
_cell.length_b   1.000
_cell.length_c   1.000
_cell.angle_alpha   90.00
_cell.angle_beta   90.00
_cell.angle_gamma   90.00
#
_symmetry.space_group_name_H-M   'P 1'
#
loop_
_entity.id
_entity.type
_entity.pdbx_description
1 polymer ?
#
loop_
_entity_poly.entity_id
_entity_poly.type
_entity_poly.pdbx_seq_one_letter_code
_entity_poly.pdbx_strand_id
1 'polypeptide(L)'
;MLVHSNGNDLAILEQQEVYQTLAELKQEGKILGFGLSGKTVAGGLKALEQGDCAVVTYNLNEQAERPVLDYAAEHGKAILIKKALASGHVCLAPGVDPVQASFELLSPTRASAVLSSAPSTRCTWPTMWPPSPVCWASVDSPGPRAWRLTRRKEEPT
;
A
#
# COMPACT_ATOMS: atom_id res chain seq x y z
N MET A 1 -1.78 -4.42 12.28
CA MET A 1 -3.23 -4.14 12.24
C MET A 1 -3.44 -2.75 11.66
N LEU A 2 -4.49 -2.51 10.86
CA LEU A 2 -4.71 -1.22 10.22
C LEU A 2 -6.10 -0.67 10.57
N VAL A 3 -6.16 0.57 11.04
CA VAL A 3 -7.42 1.29 11.21
C VAL A 3 -8.01 1.56 9.82
N HIS A 4 -9.28 1.18 9.63
CA HIS A 4 -9.99 1.42 8.37
C HIS A 4 -10.78 2.72 8.45
N SER A 5 -10.26 3.78 7.82
CA SER A 5 -10.90 5.09 7.88
C SER A 5 -12.11 5.22 6.96
N ASN A 6 -13.14 5.91 7.44
CA ASN A 6 -14.25 6.38 6.61
C ASN A 6 -13.90 7.64 5.78
N GLY A 7 -12.76 8.28 6.04
CA GLY A 7 -12.28 9.50 5.41
C GLY A 7 -12.10 10.68 6.37
N ASN A 8 -12.60 10.57 7.60
CA ASN A 8 -12.36 11.55 8.66
C ASN A 8 -11.16 11.12 9.52
N ASP A 9 -10.00 11.03 8.88
CA ASP A 9 -8.81 10.39 9.44
C ASP A 9 -8.36 11.04 10.76
N LEU A 10 -8.23 12.38 10.78
CA LEU A 10 -7.76 13.11 11.97
C LEU A 10 -8.69 12.92 13.17
N ALA A 11 -10.01 12.99 12.96
CA ALA A 11 -10.95 12.79 14.06
C ALA A 11 -10.84 11.36 14.65
N ILE A 12 -10.61 10.35 13.81
CA ILE A 12 -10.37 8.98 14.29
C ILE A 12 -9.08 8.90 15.11
N LEU A 13 -8.00 9.57 14.66
CA LEU A 13 -6.70 9.53 15.33
C LEU A 13 -6.66 10.35 16.63
N GLU A 14 -7.38 11.46 16.70
CA GLU A 14 -7.29 12.42 17.81
C GLU A 14 -8.40 12.24 18.85
N GLN A 15 -9.57 11.76 18.42
CA GLN A 15 -10.78 11.75 19.27
C GLN A 15 -11.21 10.34 19.67
N GLN A 16 -10.58 9.31 19.11
CA GLN A 16 -10.88 7.92 19.45
C GLN A 16 -9.65 7.25 20.06
N GLU A 17 -9.87 6.33 20.99
CA GLU A 17 -8.79 5.61 21.69
C GLU A 17 -8.17 4.49 20.83
N VAL A 18 -8.56 4.35 19.57
CA VAL A 18 -8.16 3.23 18.70
C VAL A 18 -6.63 3.12 18.55
N TYR A 19 -5.91 4.24 18.39
CA TYR A 19 -4.46 4.21 18.28
C TYR A 19 -3.76 3.84 19.59
N GLN A 20 -4.32 4.30 20.72
CA GLN A 20 -3.83 3.96 22.05
C GLN A 20 -3.99 2.46 22.31
N THR A 21 -5.17 1.90 22.06
CA THR A 21 -5.42 0.45 22.18
C THR A 21 -4.49 -0.36 21.27
N LEU A 22 -4.23 0.09 20.04
CA LEU A 22 -3.31 -0.59 19.13
C LEU A 22 -1.85 -0.56 19.63
N ALA A 23 -1.43 0.56 20.24
CA ALA A 23 -0.11 0.66 20.85
C ALA A 23 0.03 -0.31 22.04
N GLU A 24 -0.99 -0.43 22.90
CA GLU A 24 -1.03 -1.38 24.00
C GLU A 24 -0.98 -2.83 23.50
N LEU A 25 -1.79 -3.19 22.49
CA LEU A 25 -1.75 -4.52 21.88
C LEU A 25 -0.38 -4.86 21.29
N LYS A 26 0.34 -3.87 20.75
CA LYS A 26 1.71 -4.05 20.27
C LYS A 26 2.69 -4.26 21.43
N GLN A 27 2.57 -3.49 22.51
CA GLN A 27 3.38 -3.63 23.72
C GLN A 27 3.19 -5.00 24.38
N GLU A 28 1.97 -5.52 24.37
CA GLU A 28 1.63 -6.87 24.84
C GLU A 28 2.10 -7.99 23.89
N GLY A 29 2.68 -7.65 22.73
CA GLY A 29 3.16 -8.61 21.73
C GLY A 29 2.06 -9.29 20.92
N LYS A 30 0.80 -8.84 21.02
CA LYS A 30 -0.35 -9.42 20.29
C LYS A 30 -0.36 -9.04 18.81
N ILE A 31 0.23 -7.90 18.47
CA ILE A 31 0.45 -7.46 17.09
C ILE A 31 1.88 -6.97 16.90
N LEU A 32 2.44 -7.15 15.71
CA LEU A 32 3.81 -6.71 15.40
C LEU A 32 3.90 -5.23 15.02
N GLY A 33 2.79 -4.64 14.60
CA GLY A 33 2.74 -3.23 14.26
C GLY A 33 1.34 -2.77 13.90
N PHE A 34 1.17 -1.45 13.86
CA PHE A 34 -0.12 -0.83 13.57
C PHE A 34 0.01 0.41 12.68
N GLY A 35 -1.12 0.84 12.13
CA GLY A 35 -1.14 1.95 11.18
C GLY A 35 -2.55 2.34 10.75
N LEU A 36 -2.64 3.28 9.80
CA LEU A 36 -3.91 3.78 9.26
C LEU A 36 -4.02 3.45 7.77
N SER A 37 -5.16 2.93 7.35
CA SER A 37 -5.60 3.00 5.96
C SER A 37 -6.46 4.25 5.76
N GLY A 38 -5.82 5.37 5.48
CA GLY A 38 -6.40 6.72 5.45
C GLY A 38 -6.92 7.12 4.08
N LYS A 39 -7.42 8.35 3.97
CA LYS A 39 -7.81 8.98 2.70
C LYS A 39 -7.30 10.41 2.57
N THR A 40 -6.60 10.93 3.58
CA THR A 40 -6.15 12.32 3.66
C THR A 40 -4.66 12.39 4.00
N VAL A 41 -3.99 13.40 3.44
CA VAL A 41 -2.56 13.65 3.73
C VAL A 41 -2.33 13.89 5.21
N ALA A 42 -3.14 14.77 5.83
CA ALA A 42 -3.00 15.10 7.24
C ALA A 42 -3.20 13.88 8.15
N GLY A 43 -4.18 13.04 7.84
CA GLY A 43 -4.39 11.76 8.52
C GLY A 43 -3.22 10.80 8.37
N GLY A 44 -2.69 10.63 7.16
CA GLY A 44 -1.53 9.79 6.90
C GLY A 44 -0.28 10.25 7.66
N LEU A 45 0.02 11.55 7.66
CA LEU A 45 1.14 12.11 8.41
C LEU A 45 0.96 11.91 9.92
N LYS A 46 -0.23 12.23 10.45
CA LYS A 46 -0.54 12.08 11.87
C LYS A 46 -0.44 10.62 12.33
N ALA A 47 -0.91 9.69 11.50
CA ALA A 47 -0.80 8.26 11.75
C ALA A 47 0.65 7.80 11.90
N LEU A 48 1.56 8.34 11.08
CA LEU A 48 2.97 7.95 11.06
C LEU A 48 3.80 8.51 12.23
N GLU A 49 3.30 9.52 12.95
CA GLU A 49 3.96 10.01 14.17
C GLU A 49 4.13 8.89 15.20
N GLN A 50 3.09 8.06 15.39
CA GLN A 50 3.07 6.99 16.41
C GLN A 50 3.01 5.59 15.81
N GLY A 51 2.33 5.44 14.66
CA GLY A 51 2.18 4.16 13.97
C GLY A 51 3.45 3.71 13.25
N ASP A 52 3.42 2.46 12.81
CA ASP A 52 4.50 1.81 12.07
C ASP A 52 4.32 1.95 10.56
N CYS A 53 3.08 2.12 10.10
CA CYS A 53 2.78 2.19 8.68
C CYS A 53 1.53 3.00 8.33
N ALA A 54 1.41 3.36 7.04
CA ALA A 54 0.20 3.93 6.46
C ALA A 54 -0.16 3.22 5.15
N VAL A 55 -1.47 3.12 4.88
CA VAL A 55 -2.00 2.71 3.57
C VAL A 55 -2.58 3.91 2.85
N VAL A 56 -1.99 4.24 1.71
CA VAL A 56 -2.27 5.45 0.94
C VAL A 56 -2.72 5.09 -0.47
N THR A 57 -3.57 5.93 -1.06
CA THR A 57 -3.87 5.85 -2.50
C THR A 57 -2.76 6.56 -3.27
N TYR A 58 -2.05 5.82 -4.12
CA TYR A 58 -1.06 6.40 -5.01
C TYR A 58 -1.05 5.64 -6.34
N ASN A 59 -1.37 6.34 -7.43
CA ASN A 59 -1.42 5.80 -8.79
C ASN A 59 -1.22 6.92 -9.83
N LEU A 60 -1.24 6.59 -11.12
CA LEU A 60 -1.03 7.57 -12.20
C LEU A 60 -2.03 8.74 -12.18
N ASN A 61 -3.24 8.53 -11.67
CA ASN A 61 -4.30 9.54 -11.61
C ASN A 61 -4.34 10.29 -10.27
N GLU A 62 -3.91 9.63 -9.18
CA GLU A 62 -4.04 10.12 -7.82
C GLU A 62 -2.67 10.12 -7.12
N GLN A 63 -2.08 11.30 -6.99
CA GLN A 63 -0.75 11.47 -6.39
C GLN A 63 -0.75 12.43 -5.19
N ALA A 64 -1.92 12.86 -4.73
CA ALA A 64 -2.06 13.84 -3.65
C ALA A 64 -1.46 13.38 -2.31
N GLU A 65 -1.43 12.06 -2.05
CA GLU A 65 -0.85 11.50 -0.82
C GLU A 65 0.69 11.36 -0.87
N ARG A 66 1.36 11.87 -1.92
CA ARG A 66 2.83 11.90 -2.03
C ARG A 66 3.56 12.35 -0.75
N PRO A 67 3.12 13.40 -0.03
CA PRO A 67 3.80 13.84 1.19
C PRO A 67 3.87 12.77 2.29
N VAL A 68 2.90 11.85 2.34
CA VAL A 68 2.90 10.74 3.31
C VAL A 68 3.99 9.72 2.96
N LEU A 69 4.21 9.47 1.66
CA LEU A 69 5.28 8.58 1.18
C LEU A 69 6.66 9.17 1.50
N ASP A 70 6.84 10.47 1.28
CA ASP A 70 8.11 11.16 1.54
C ASP A 70 8.40 11.17 3.05
N TYR A 71 7.42 11.52 3.89
CA TYR A 71 7.56 11.47 5.35
C TYR A 71 7.93 10.06 5.83
N ALA A 72 7.28 9.02 5.31
CA ALA A 72 7.58 7.65 5.69
C ALA A 72 9.02 7.24 5.34
N ALA A 73 9.50 7.64 4.16
CA ALA A 73 10.86 7.36 3.73
C ALA A 73 11.92 8.05 4.62
N GLU A 74 11.64 9.29 5.05
CA GLU A 74 12.52 10.04 5.95
C GLU A 74 12.55 9.48 7.38
N HIS A 75 11.44 8.90 7.86
CA HIS A 75 11.27 8.47 9.24
C HIS A 75 11.33 6.94 9.43
N GLY A 76 11.70 6.19 8.38
CA GLY A 76 11.81 4.74 8.44
C GLY A 76 10.47 4.03 8.69
N LYS A 77 9.37 4.59 8.18
CA LYS A 77 8.02 4.02 8.31
C LYS A 77 7.64 3.25 7.05
N ALA A 78 6.79 2.23 7.21
CA ALA A 78 6.35 1.42 6.07
C ALA A 78 5.14 2.04 5.36
N ILE A 79 5.07 1.90 4.04
CA ILE A 79 3.91 2.29 3.23
C ILE A 79 3.36 1.08 2.47
N LEU A 80 2.04 0.94 2.51
CA LEU A 80 1.29 0.09 1.59
C LEU A 80 0.50 0.98 0.62
N ILE A 81 0.63 0.74 -0.68
CA ILE A 81 -0.11 1.47 -1.70
C ILE A 81 -1.35 0.68 -2.07
N LYS A 82 -2.53 1.28 -1.85
CA LYS A 82 -3.79 0.77 -2.39
C LYS A 82 -4.07 1.43 -3.74
N LYS A 83 -4.87 0.75 -4.57
CA LYS A 83 -5.34 1.29 -5.86
C LYS A 83 -4.19 1.64 -6.82
N ALA A 84 -3.06 0.93 -6.75
CA ALA A 84 -1.90 1.15 -7.62
C ALA A 84 -2.24 1.16 -9.12
N LEU A 85 -3.22 0.35 -9.53
CA LEU A 85 -3.74 0.30 -10.91
C LEU A 85 -5.10 1.01 -11.07
N ALA A 86 -5.40 2.03 -10.26
CA ALA A 86 -6.66 2.81 -10.27
C ALA A 86 -7.94 1.94 -10.38
N SER A 87 -7.99 0.79 -9.67
CA SER A 87 -9.08 -0.20 -9.77
C SER A 87 -9.34 -0.73 -11.20
N GLY A 88 -8.32 -0.83 -12.04
CA GLY A 88 -8.44 -1.26 -13.44
C GLY A 88 -8.85 -0.14 -14.41
N HIS A 89 -8.93 1.12 -13.96
CA HIS A 89 -9.34 2.25 -14.80
C HIS A 89 -8.16 3.08 -15.33
N VAL A 90 -6.93 2.57 -15.25
CA VAL A 90 -5.78 3.24 -15.88
C VAL A 90 -5.91 3.11 -17.39
N CYS A 91 -6.29 4.21 -18.04
CA CYS A 91 -6.35 4.33 -19.49
C CYS A 91 -5.28 5.34 -19.92
N LEU A 92 -4.30 4.89 -20.70
CA LEU A 92 -3.24 5.73 -21.26
C LEU A 92 -3.37 5.78 -22.79
N ALA A 93 -2.52 6.58 -23.43
CA ALA A 93 -2.46 6.66 -24.88
C ALA A 93 -2.21 5.27 -25.52
N PRO A 94 -2.71 5.02 -26.75
CA PRO A 94 -2.45 3.76 -27.45
C PRO A 94 -0.96 3.42 -27.50
N GLY A 95 -0.61 2.18 -27.19
CA GLY A 95 0.78 1.70 -27.19
C GLY A 95 1.52 1.83 -25.86
N VAL A 96 0.91 2.43 -24.83
CA VAL A 96 1.48 2.47 -23.47
C VAL A 96 0.86 1.36 -22.62
N ASP A 97 1.69 0.50 -22.01
CA ASP A 97 1.24 -0.49 -21.03
C ASP A 97 0.93 0.22 -19.69
N PRO A 98 -0.35 0.30 -19.27
CA PRO A 98 -0.74 0.97 -18.04
C PRO A 98 -0.19 0.30 -16.78
N VAL A 99 0.05 -1.01 -16.81
CA VAL A 99 0.62 -1.75 -15.68
C VAL A 99 2.09 -1.36 -15.52
N GLN A 100 2.86 -1.40 -16.60
CA GLN A 100 4.26 -1.00 -16.59
C GLN A 100 4.43 0.45 -16.11
N ALA A 101 3.69 1.39 -16.69
CA ALA A 101 3.76 2.80 -16.31
C ALA A 101 3.41 3.03 -14.82
N SER A 102 2.45 2.27 -14.29
CA SER A 102 2.11 2.34 -12.86
C SER A 102 3.28 1.87 -11.99
N PHE A 103 3.93 0.75 -12.32
CA PHE A 103 5.07 0.27 -11.53
C PHE A 103 6.32 1.17 -11.65
N GLU A 104 6.53 1.81 -12.80
CA GLU A 104 7.60 2.82 -12.95
C GLU A 104 7.39 3.99 -11.99
N LEU A 105 6.16 4.49 -11.87
CA LEU A 105 5.78 5.52 -10.88
C LEU A 105 6.04 5.05 -9.44
N LEU A 106 5.75 3.78 -9.12
CA LEU A 106 5.89 3.25 -7.76
C LEU A 106 7.34 2.91 -7.38
N SER A 107 8.20 2.58 -8.34
CA SER A 107 9.57 2.12 -8.09
C SER A 107 10.42 3.02 -7.17
N PRO A 108 10.42 4.37 -7.28
CA PRO A 108 11.22 5.21 -6.39
C PRO A 108 10.69 5.26 -4.95
N THR A 109 9.42 4.88 -4.72
CA THR A 109 8.78 5.02 -3.40
C THR A 109 9.29 3.99 -2.39
N ARG A 110 9.86 2.87 -2.84
CA ARG A 110 10.23 1.70 -2.00
C ARG A 110 9.06 1.14 -1.16
N ALA A 111 7.83 1.51 -1.48
CA ALA A 111 6.62 1.00 -0.85
C ALA A 111 6.21 -0.35 -1.45
N SER A 112 5.37 -1.09 -0.73
CA SER A 112 4.72 -2.29 -1.28
C SER A 112 3.35 -1.93 -1.85
N ALA A 113 2.97 -2.52 -2.97
CA ALA A 113 1.67 -2.30 -3.60
C ALA A 113 0.72 -3.48 -3.38
N VAL A 114 -0.53 -3.19 -3.01
CA VAL A 114 -1.60 -4.19 -2.88
C VAL A 114 -2.40 -4.20 -4.17
N LEU A 115 -2.34 -5.32 -4.89
CA LEU A 115 -3.08 -5.56 -6.13
C LEU A 115 -4.18 -6.58 -5.89
N SER A 116 -5.39 -6.25 -6.35
CA SER A 116 -6.52 -7.17 -6.37
C SER A 116 -7.12 -7.23 -7.78
N SER A 117 -7.48 -8.43 -8.22
CA SER A 117 -8.15 -8.70 -9.50
C SER A 117 -9.46 -9.46 -9.25
N ALA A 118 -10.54 -9.08 -9.94
CA ALA A 118 -11.76 -9.87 -9.95
C ALA A 118 -11.63 -11.06 -10.92
N PRO A 119 -12.27 -12.22 -10.65
CA PRO A 119 -12.09 -13.44 -11.47
C PRO A 119 -12.57 -13.34 -12.94
N SER A 120 -13.39 -12.34 -13.30
CA SER A 120 -14.09 -12.32 -14.58
C SER A 120 -13.36 -11.59 -15.71
N THR A 121 -12.34 -10.79 -15.41
CA THR A 121 -11.44 -10.25 -16.42
C THR A 121 -10.17 -11.07 -16.40
N ARG A 122 -10.02 -11.92 -17.42
CA ARG A 122 -8.73 -12.53 -17.74
C ARG A 122 -7.81 -11.36 -18.12
N CYS A 123 -7.18 -10.74 -17.13
CA CYS A 123 -5.99 -9.95 -17.35
C CYS A 123 -5.04 -10.89 -18.08
N THR A 124 -4.86 -10.68 -19.38
CA THR A 124 -3.77 -11.27 -20.12
C THR A 124 -2.52 -10.58 -19.62
N TRP A 125 -2.07 -11.02 -18.44
CA TRP A 125 -0.78 -10.68 -17.89
C TRP A 125 0.24 -11.06 -18.97
N PRO A 126 1.13 -10.17 -19.42
CA PRO A 126 2.25 -10.58 -20.23
C PRO A 126 2.97 -11.71 -19.48
N THR A 127 3.44 -12.70 -20.23
CA THR A 127 3.84 -14.08 -19.89
C THR A 127 4.93 -14.26 -18.81
N MET A 128 5.16 -13.28 -17.94
CA MET A 128 6.17 -13.28 -16.90
C MET A 128 5.66 -13.65 -15.50
N TRP A 129 4.35 -13.84 -15.30
CA TRP A 129 3.76 -14.07 -13.96
C TRP A 129 2.82 -15.28 -13.86
N PRO A 130 2.93 -16.09 -12.79
CA PRO A 130 1.98 -17.16 -12.52
C PRO A 130 0.63 -16.61 -12.02
N PRO A 131 -0.50 -17.26 -12.32
CA PRO A 131 -1.83 -16.81 -11.90
C PRO A 131 -2.02 -17.04 -10.38
N SER A 132 -2.40 -15.99 -9.64
CA SER A 132 -2.77 -16.05 -8.22
C SER A 132 -3.72 -14.91 -7.84
N PRO A 133 -4.73 -15.12 -6.97
CA PRO A 133 -5.73 -14.11 -6.61
C PRO A 133 -5.21 -12.98 -5.71
N VAL A 134 -4.02 -13.14 -5.09
CA VAL A 134 -3.36 -12.09 -4.30
C VAL A 134 -1.86 -12.16 -4.58
N CYS A 135 -1.32 -11.09 -5.16
CA CYS A 135 0.11 -10.93 -5.44
C CYS A 135 0.63 -9.70 -4.70
N TRP A 136 1.61 -9.91 -3.81
CA TRP A 136 2.34 -8.83 -3.16
C TRP A 136 3.57 -8.49 -4.00
N ALA A 137 3.68 -7.25 -4.44
CA ALA A 137 4.88 -6.73 -5.08
C ALA A 137 5.64 -5.86 -4.07
N SER A 138 6.84 -6.29 -3.70
CA SER A 138 7.76 -5.56 -2.83
C SER A 138 9.07 -5.27 -3.57
N VAL A 139 9.68 -4.13 -3.26
CA VAL A 139 11.04 -3.78 -3.70
C VAL A 139 11.99 -4.07 -2.55
N ASP A 140 12.94 -4.98 -2.73
CA ASP A 140 14.09 -5.11 -1.82
C ASP A 140 15.18 -4.10 -2.21
N SER A 141 15.82 -3.49 -1.22
CA SER A 141 16.94 -2.53 -1.41
C SER A 141 18.28 -3.26 -1.64
N PRO A 142 19.36 -2.57 -2.10
CA PRO A 142 19.48 -1.58 -3.14
C PRO A 142 20.28 -2.21 -4.31
N GLY A 143 19.59 -2.82 -5.27
CA GLY A 143 20.20 -3.40 -6.46
C GLY A 143 19.33 -3.12 -7.70
N PRO A 144 19.90 -3.09 -8.91
CA PRO A 144 19.15 -2.70 -10.08
C PRO A 144 18.12 -3.77 -10.45
N ARG A 145 16.84 -3.40 -10.32
CA ARG A 145 15.69 -3.90 -11.09
C ARG A 145 15.39 -5.40 -10.97
N ALA A 146 14.78 -5.82 -9.87
CA ALA A 146 13.90 -6.98 -9.90
C ALA A 146 12.82 -6.87 -8.80
N TRP A 147 11.57 -6.65 -9.21
CA TRP A 147 10.43 -6.83 -8.32
C TRP A 147 10.34 -8.30 -7.94
N ARG A 148 10.39 -8.62 -6.64
CA ARG A 148 10.14 -9.98 -6.16
C ARG A 148 8.69 -10.08 -5.71
N LEU A 149 7.91 -10.89 -6.43
CA LEU A 149 6.60 -11.32 -5.96
C LEU A 149 6.80 -12.40 -4.90
N THR A 150 6.25 -12.19 -3.71
CA THR A 150 6.20 -13.23 -2.67
C THR A 150 4.79 -13.83 -2.63
N ARG A 151 4.69 -15.16 -2.86
CA ARG A 151 3.45 -15.91 -2.65
C ARG A 151 3.28 -16.21 -1.17
N ARG A 152 2.06 -16.02 -0.64
CA ARG A 152 1.65 -16.66 0.62
C ARG A 152 1.51 -18.15 0.32
N LYS A 153 2.23 -19.02 1.04
CA LYS A 153 1.83 -20.43 1.12
C LYS A 153 0.51 -20.46 1.89
N GLU A 154 -0.56 -20.98 1.28
CA GLU A 154 -1.72 -21.43 2.05
C GLU A 154 -1.25 -22.62 2.89
N GLU A 155 -1.40 -22.53 4.21
CA GLU A 155 -1.24 -23.70 5.08
C GLU A 155 -2.43 -24.65 4.83
N PRO A 156 -2.19 -25.95 4.63
CA PRO A 156 -3.28 -26.90 4.52
C PRO A 156 -3.99 -27.03 5.87
N THR A 157 -5.32 -26.92 5.83
CA THR A 157 -6.26 -27.25 6.92
C THR A 157 -6.13 -28.68 7.38
#